data_AF-A0AAE9TIL3-F1
#
_entry.id   AF-A0AAE9TIL3-F1
#
_cell.length_a   1.000
_cell.length_b   1.000
_cell.length_c   1.000
_cell.angle_alpha   90.00
_cell.angle_beta   90.00
_cell.angle_gamma   90.00
#
_symmetry.space_group_name_H-M   'P 1'
#
loop_
_entity.id
_entity.type
_entity.pdbx_description
1 polymer ?
#
loop_
_entity_poly.entity_id
_entity_poly.type
_entity_poly.pdbx_seq_one_letter_code
_entity_poly.pdbx_strand_id
1 'polypeptide(L)'
;MPGDENALIQIYQSAPNEEIQAKALDGMFKFKKVSQPTLDFLKNIAEQSPQNRTTAIWLICQTSFDTGRTYLLELLQSDEHEDFLQALQILHASSKTVDLTEFIPVILQRLDRIHDPETLRYAGYILEDYGAITLQNFAPFLCHADPKMQTTAIYAARSCENKLGSWEIIEQMLMGAARRF
;
A
#
# COMPACT_ATOMS: atom_id res chain seq x y z
N MET A 1 -12.99 30.57 1.33
CA MET A 1 -12.17 30.31 2.53
C MET A 1 -11.71 28.86 2.47
N PRO A 2 -10.42 28.58 2.29
CA PRO A 2 -9.91 27.23 2.45
C PRO A 2 -10.08 26.89 3.94
N GLY A 3 -11.02 25.98 4.25
CA GLY A 3 -11.42 25.69 5.63
C GLY A 3 -10.21 25.42 6.52
N ASP A 4 -10.17 26.09 7.66
CA ASP A 4 -9.12 26.02 8.69
C ASP A 4 -8.93 24.58 9.17
N GLU A 5 -7.69 24.14 9.38
CA GLU A 5 -7.37 22.84 9.99
C GLU A 5 -8.16 22.67 11.28
N ASN A 6 -8.23 23.72 12.10
CA ASN A 6 -8.97 23.72 13.36
C ASN A 6 -10.47 23.47 13.16
N ALA A 7 -11.07 24.01 12.10
CA ALA A 7 -12.49 23.81 11.83
C ALA A 7 -12.79 22.33 11.52
N LEU A 8 -11.92 21.66 10.75
CA LEU A 8 -12.07 20.23 10.46
C LEU A 8 -11.83 19.37 11.70
N ILE A 9 -10.86 19.73 12.55
CA ILE A 9 -10.66 19.07 13.85
C ILE A 9 -11.90 19.22 14.73
N GLN A 10 -12.47 20.42 14.83
CA GLN A 10 -13.69 20.66 15.61
C GLN A 10 -14.89 19.88 15.07
N ILE A 11 -15.05 19.78 13.74
CA ILE A 11 -16.10 18.96 13.13
C ILE A 11 -15.90 17.49 13.49
N TYR A 12 -14.67 16.97 13.40
CA TYR A 12 -14.37 15.59 13.78
C TYR A 12 -14.70 15.30 15.25
N GLN A 13 -14.29 16.18 16.16
CA GLN A 13 -14.48 16.02 17.61
C GLN A 13 -15.94 16.13 18.03
N SER A 14 -16.73 16.96 17.35
CA SER A 14 -18.16 17.17 17.64
C SER A 14 -19.09 16.30 16.80
N ALA A 15 -18.54 15.45 15.93
CA ALA A 15 -19.31 14.62 15.02
C ALA A 15 -20.22 13.65 15.78
N PRO A 16 -21.53 13.59 15.47
CA PRO A 16 -22.46 12.66 16.12
C PRO A 16 -22.31 11.21 15.63
N ASN A 17 -21.56 10.99 14.55
CA ASN A 17 -21.31 9.66 13.99
C ASN A 17 -19.99 9.61 13.20
N GLU A 18 -19.57 8.40 12.90
CA GLU A 18 -18.32 8.09 12.20
C GLU A 18 -18.31 8.57 10.75
N GLU A 19 -19.47 8.67 10.08
CA GLU A 19 -19.54 9.18 8.71
C GLU A 19 -19.11 10.65 8.62
N ILE A 20 -19.52 11.45 9.60
CA ILE A 20 -19.12 12.87 9.68
C ILE A 20 -17.64 13.00 10.07
N GLN A 21 -17.14 12.10 10.92
CA GLN A 21 -15.70 12.01 11.24
C GLN A 21 -14.87 11.73 9.98
N ALA A 22 -15.25 10.71 9.21
CA ALA A 22 -14.58 10.36 7.97
C ALA A 22 -14.57 11.53 6.99
N LYS A 23 -15.71 12.19 6.78
CA LYS A 23 -15.81 13.40 5.93
C LYS A 23 -14.91 14.55 6.41
N ALA A 24 -14.74 14.72 7.72
CA ALA A 24 -13.85 15.74 8.26
C ALA A 24 -12.38 15.42 7.96
N LEU A 25 -11.97 14.15 8.10
CA LEU A 25 -10.63 13.69 7.71
C LEU A 25 -10.42 13.79 6.20
N ASP A 26 -11.41 13.41 5.39
CA ASP A 26 -11.34 13.54 3.93
C ASP A 26 -11.08 15.00 3.52
N GLY A 27 -11.73 15.94 4.20
CA GLY A 27 -11.52 17.36 4.02
C GLY A 27 -10.08 17.84 4.31
N MET A 28 -9.28 17.08 5.06
CA MET A 28 -7.89 17.40 5.37
C MET A 28 -6.91 17.05 4.23
N PHE A 29 -7.27 16.16 3.30
CA PHE A 29 -6.38 15.79 2.17
C PHE A 29 -6.07 16.97 1.23
N LYS A 30 -6.84 18.06 1.29
CA LYS A 30 -6.53 19.30 0.55
C LYS A 30 -5.24 19.98 1.03
N PHE A 31 -4.76 19.66 2.23
CA PHE A 31 -3.58 20.28 2.82
C PHE A 31 -2.29 19.58 2.37
N LYS A 32 -1.33 20.36 1.88
CA LYS A 32 0.01 19.87 1.54
C LYS A 32 0.92 19.73 2.77
N LYS A 33 0.65 20.53 3.79
CA LYS A 33 1.31 20.53 5.09
C LYS A 33 0.25 20.88 6.13
N VAL A 34 0.42 20.37 7.33
CA VAL A 34 -0.44 20.69 8.47
C VAL A 34 0.43 21.16 9.64
N SER A 35 -0.20 21.84 10.59
CA SER A 35 0.45 22.27 11.82
C SER A 35 0.80 21.11 12.75
N GLN A 36 1.74 21.31 13.69
CA GLN A 36 2.09 20.29 14.68
C GLN A 36 0.90 19.82 15.52
N PRO A 37 0.00 20.71 16.00
CA PRO A 37 -1.22 20.28 16.69
C PRO A 37 -2.11 19.35 15.85
N THR A 38 -2.23 19.62 14.54
CA THR A 38 -2.98 18.75 13.62
C THR A 38 -2.28 17.40 13.44
N LEU A 39 -0.94 17.35 13.35
CA LEU A 39 -0.22 16.07 13.34
C LEU A 39 -0.44 15.28 14.62
N ASP A 40 -0.37 15.92 15.79
CA ASP A 40 -0.57 15.25 17.08
C ASP A 40 -2.01 14.74 17.20
N PHE A 41 -2.98 15.51 16.71
CA PHE A 41 -4.37 15.06 16.58
C PHE A 41 -4.50 13.82 15.69
N LEU A 42 -3.88 13.81 14.50
CA LEU A 42 -3.92 12.66 13.59
C LEU A 42 -3.24 11.42 14.19
N LYS A 43 -2.13 11.58 14.93
CA LYS A 43 -1.47 10.47 15.65
C LYS A 43 -2.41 9.85 16.69
N ASN A 44 -3.10 10.68 17.47
CA ASN A 44 -4.08 10.20 18.45
C ASN A 44 -5.19 9.40 17.75
N ILE A 45 -5.67 9.83 16.58
CA ILE A 45 -6.65 9.06 15.80
C ILE A 45 -6.06 7.74 15.32
N ALA A 46 -4.85 7.75 14.77
CA ALA A 46 -4.18 6.54 14.31
C ALA A 46 -4.07 5.51 15.43
N GLU A 47 -3.75 5.93 16.65
CA GLU A 47 -3.58 5.04 17.80
C GLU A 47 -4.90 4.57 18.44
N GLN A 48 -5.94 5.41 18.44
CA GLN A 48 -7.12 5.20 19.28
C GLN A 48 -8.41 4.89 18.51
N SER A 49 -8.45 5.13 17.20
CA SER A 49 -9.65 4.94 16.38
C SER A 49 -9.40 3.92 15.28
N PRO A 50 -9.68 2.62 15.51
CA PRO A 50 -9.51 1.58 14.49
C PRO A 50 -10.17 1.94 13.15
N GLN A 51 -11.37 2.51 13.20
CA GLN A 51 -12.15 2.89 12.02
C GLN A 51 -11.49 3.99 11.18
N ASN A 52 -10.84 4.96 11.83
CA ASN A 52 -10.23 6.11 11.14
C ASN A 52 -8.69 5.99 11.05
N ARG A 53 -8.13 4.90 11.56
CA ARG A 53 -6.68 4.71 11.72
C ARG A 53 -5.96 4.90 10.41
N THR A 54 -6.37 4.19 9.37
CA THR A 54 -5.70 4.25 8.06
C THR A 54 -5.79 5.64 7.45
N THR A 55 -6.97 6.27 7.47
CA THR A 55 -7.15 7.63 6.92
C THR A 55 -6.23 8.62 7.63
N ALA A 56 -6.10 8.51 8.95
CA ALA A 56 -5.17 9.32 9.72
C ALA A 56 -3.71 9.05 9.34
N ILE A 57 -3.31 7.78 9.19
CA ILE A 57 -1.95 7.41 8.76
C ILE A 57 -1.66 7.97 7.36
N TRP A 58 -2.60 7.89 6.43
CA TRP A 58 -2.44 8.46 5.10
C TRP A 58 -2.24 9.98 5.16
N LEU A 59 -3.08 10.70 5.93
CA LEU A 59 -2.92 12.15 6.13
C LEU A 59 -1.56 12.51 6.75
N ILE A 60 -1.10 11.74 7.74
CA ILE A 60 0.23 11.91 8.33
C ILE A 60 1.29 11.72 7.24
N CYS A 61 1.24 10.63 6.47
CA CYS A 61 2.25 10.34 5.44
C CYS A 61 2.27 11.39 4.32
N GLN A 62 1.11 11.89 3.91
CA GLN A 62 0.99 12.92 2.89
C GLN A 62 1.62 14.25 3.33
N THR A 63 1.44 14.61 4.60
CA THR A 63 1.83 15.93 5.10
C THR A 63 3.20 15.93 5.78
N SER A 64 3.62 14.79 6.31
CA SER A 64 4.89 14.52 6.98
C SER A 64 5.23 13.03 6.92
N PHE A 65 5.82 12.60 5.79
CA PHE A 65 6.16 11.19 5.57
C PHE A 65 7.05 10.60 6.68
N ASP A 66 8.06 11.35 7.15
CA ASP A 66 8.93 10.89 8.23
C ASP A 66 8.18 10.60 9.53
N THR A 67 7.14 11.39 9.83
CA THR A 67 6.27 11.14 10.99
C THR A 67 5.40 9.90 10.78
N GLY A 68 4.99 9.64 9.54
CA GLY A 68 4.17 8.48 9.15
C GLY A 68 4.94 7.17 9.02
N ARG A 69 6.27 7.24 8.94
CA ARG A 69 7.16 6.11 8.62
C ARG A 69 6.92 4.89 9.51
N THR A 70 6.87 5.07 10.83
CA THR A 70 6.64 3.96 11.78
C THR A 70 5.27 3.31 11.56
N TYR A 71 4.23 4.11 11.34
CA TYR A 71 2.89 3.59 11.06
C TYR A 71 2.84 2.80 9.74
N LEU A 72 3.58 3.21 8.71
CA LEU A 72 3.68 2.44 7.47
C LEU A 72 4.35 1.09 7.68
N LEU A 73 5.41 1.03 8.48
CA LEU A 73 6.04 -0.24 8.83
C LEU A 73 5.08 -1.15 9.61
N GLU A 74 4.32 -0.60 10.54
CA GLU A 74 3.28 -1.34 11.27
C GLU A 74 2.22 -1.91 10.32
N LEU A 75 1.68 -1.10 9.40
CA LEU A 75 0.68 -1.56 8.44
C LEU A 75 1.25 -2.63 7.49
N LEU A 76 2.49 -2.46 7.00
CA LEU A 76 3.15 -3.48 6.18
C LEU A 76 3.36 -4.80 6.94
N GLN A 77 3.52 -4.72 8.26
CA GLN A 77 3.76 -5.87 9.12
C GLN A 77 2.46 -6.47 9.70
N SER A 78 1.32 -5.80 9.58
CA SER A 78 0.02 -6.27 10.06
C SER A 78 -0.39 -7.61 9.44
N ASP A 79 -1.07 -8.47 10.19
CA ASP A 79 -1.66 -9.70 9.63
C ASP A 79 -2.95 -9.42 8.85
N GLU A 80 -3.52 -8.22 8.99
CA GLU A 80 -4.73 -7.80 8.27
C GLU A 80 -4.41 -7.48 6.81
N HIS A 81 -5.17 -8.09 5.90
CA HIS A 81 -4.96 -7.94 4.46
C HIS A 81 -5.14 -6.49 3.98
N GLU A 82 -6.17 -5.82 4.48
CA GLU A 82 -6.50 -4.44 4.14
C GLU A 82 -5.38 -3.47 4.55
N ASP A 83 -4.76 -3.67 5.70
CA ASP A 83 -3.65 -2.83 6.18
C ASP A 83 -2.46 -2.89 5.22
N PHE A 84 -2.13 -4.09 4.72
CA PHE A 84 -1.02 -4.27 3.79
C PHE A 84 -1.29 -3.57 2.45
N LEU A 85 -2.50 -3.74 1.89
CA LEU A 85 -2.90 -3.03 0.67
C LEU A 85 -2.82 -1.51 0.85
N GLN A 86 -3.36 -1.00 1.96
CA GLN A 86 -3.38 0.44 2.25
C GLN A 86 -1.96 1.00 2.40
N ALA A 87 -1.06 0.27 3.06
CA ALA A 87 0.35 0.65 3.14
C ALA A 87 1.00 0.77 1.76
N LEU A 88 0.77 -0.21 0.88
CA LEU A 88 1.27 -0.17 -0.49
C LEU A 88 0.68 1.00 -1.29
N GLN A 89 -0.60 1.32 -1.11
CA GLN A 89 -1.22 2.48 -1.76
C GLN A 89 -0.58 3.80 -1.32
N ILE A 90 -0.32 3.97 -0.01
CA ILE A 90 0.33 5.18 0.53
C ILE A 90 1.78 5.29 0.04
N LEU A 91 2.52 4.17 0.02
CA LEU A 91 3.88 4.12 -0.50
C LEU A 91 3.91 4.48 -1.99
N HIS A 92 3.04 3.88 -2.80
CA HIS A 92 2.96 4.19 -4.22
C HIS A 92 2.59 5.66 -4.48
N ALA A 93 1.68 6.24 -3.69
CA ALA A 93 1.35 7.66 -3.77
C ALA A 93 2.56 8.58 -3.44
N SER A 94 3.47 8.10 -2.60
CA SER A 94 4.64 8.84 -2.11
C SER A 94 5.93 8.61 -2.93
N SER A 95 5.93 7.62 -3.85
CA SER A 95 7.15 7.12 -4.51
C SER A 95 7.91 8.16 -5.35
N LYS A 96 7.21 9.20 -5.82
CA LYS A 96 7.82 10.30 -6.60
C LYS A 96 8.55 11.33 -5.74
N THR A 97 8.30 11.33 -4.43
CA THR A 97 8.76 12.39 -3.52
C THR A 97 9.62 11.87 -2.38
N VAL A 98 9.62 10.56 -2.15
CA VAL A 98 10.30 9.92 -1.02
C VAL A 98 11.07 8.70 -1.50
N ASP A 99 12.26 8.50 -0.95
CA ASP A 99 13.02 7.26 -1.10
C ASP A 99 12.39 6.15 -0.25
N LEU A 100 11.93 5.09 -0.91
CA LEU A 100 11.24 3.96 -0.31
C LEU A 100 12.14 2.74 -0.13
N THR A 101 13.45 2.87 -0.33
CA THR A 101 14.41 1.75 -0.30
C THR A 101 14.28 0.88 0.96
N GLU A 102 14.01 1.49 2.12
CA GLU A 102 13.86 0.77 3.39
C GLU A 102 12.64 -0.17 3.44
N PHE A 103 11.59 0.11 2.65
CA PHE A 103 10.36 -0.68 2.62
C PHE A 103 10.45 -1.88 1.67
N ILE A 104 11.36 -1.85 0.69
CA ILE A 104 11.49 -2.90 -0.34
C ILE A 104 11.70 -4.29 0.27
N PRO A 105 12.62 -4.50 1.24
CA PRO A 105 12.79 -5.82 1.86
C PRO A 105 11.53 -6.29 2.60
N VAL A 106 10.79 -5.38 3.23
CA VAL A 106 9.56 -5.69 3.96
C VAL A 106 8.46 -6.13 2.99
N ILE A 107 8.28 -5.44 1.88
CA ILE A 107 7.31 -5.82 0.83
C ILE A 107 7.65 -7.21 0.28
N LEU A 108 8.92 -7.46 -0.02
CA LEU A 108 9.38 -8.77 -0.54
C LEU A 108 9.11 -9.92 0.42
N GLN A 109 9.37 -9.72 1.72
CA GLN A 109 9.12 -10.72 2.76
C GLN A 109 7.64 -11.04 2.95
N ARG A 110 6.75 -10.20 2.41
CA ARG A 110 5.30 -10.23 2.66
C ARG A 110 4.49 -10.57 1.42
N LEU A 111 5.17 -10.86 0.29
CA LEU A 111 4.51 -11.25 -0.95
C LEU A 111 3.61 -12.48 -0.78
N ASP A 112 4.02 -13.46 0.03
CA ASP A 112 3.28 -14.68 0.30
C ASP A 112 1.86 -14.45 0.89
N ARG A 113 1.62 -13.28 1.47
CA ARG A 113 0.32 -12.87 2.02
C ARG A 113 -0.60 -12.18 1.02
N ILE A 114 -0.16 -12.00 -0.22
CA ILE A 114 -0.95 -11.40 -1.27
C ILE A 114 -1.89 -12.46 -1.84
N HIS A 115 -3.19 -12.21 -1.74
CA HIS A 115 -4.23 -13.14 -2.17
C HIS A 115 -5.20 -12.54 -3.19
N ASP A 116 -5.07 -11.25 -3.49
CA ASP A 116 -5.87 -10.54 -4.48
C ASP A 116 -4.99 -9.85 -5.55
N PRO A 117 -5.52 -9.63 -6.76
CA PRO A 117 -4.76 -8.99 -7.83
C PRO A 117 -4.44 -7.50 -7.61
N GLU A 118 -5.19 -6.78 -6.78
CA GLU A 118 -4.96 -5.36 -6.56
C GLU A 118 -3.74 -5.11 -5.67
N THR A 119 -3.62 -5.84 -4.57
CA THR A 119 -2.44 -5.80 -3.72
C THR A 119 -1.19 -6.21 -4.49
N LEU A 120 -1.28 -7.27 -5.32
CA LEU A 120 -0.16 -7.69 -6.17
C LEU A 120 0.27 -6.59 -7.15
N ARG A 121 -0.70 -5.85 -7.71
CA ARG A 121 -0.44 -4.75 -8.65
C ARG A 121 0.34 -3.63 -7.99
N TYR A 122 -0.05 -3.19 -6.79
CA TYR A 122 0.68 -2.14 -6.07
C TYR A 122 2.07 -2.58 -5.62
N ALA A 123 2.21 -3.81 -5.10
CA ALA A 123 3.52 -4.38 -4.79
C ALA A 123 4.41 -4.43 -6.05
N GLY A 124 3.85 -4.87 -7.18
CA GLY A 124 4.53 -4.88 -8.47
C GLY A 124 5.05 -3.51 -8.88
N TYR A 125 4.23 -2.46 -8.85
CA TYR A 125 4.68 -1.11 -9.22
C TYR A 125 5.84 -0.61 -8.35
N ILE A 126 5.73 -0.78 -7.03
CA ILE A 126 6.78 -0.33 -6.11
C ILE A 126 8.07 -1.11 -6.35
N LEU A 127 7.99 -2.44 -6.50
CA LEU A 127 9.19 -3.26 -6.72
C LEU A 127 9.82 -3.00 -8.10
N GLU A 128 9.02 -2.67 -9.13
CA GLU A 128 9.48 -2.31 -10.48
C GLU A 128 10.32 -1.04 -10.43
N ASP A 129 9.80 0.01 -9.77
CA ASP A 129 10.48 1.31 -9.61
C ASP A 129 11.86 1.20 -8.95
N TYR A 130 12.08 0.15 -8.15
CA TYR A 130 13.32 -0.10 -7.41
C TYR A 130 14.14 -1.29 -7.96
N GLY A 131 13.76 -1.84 -9.13
CA GLY A 131 14.49 -2.95 -9.76
C GLY A 131 14.53 -4.23 -8.91
N ALA A 132 13.56 -4.42 -8.00
CA ALA A 132 13.54 -5.49 -7.01
C ALA A 132 12.73 -6.72 -7.45
N ILE A 133 12.26 -6.75 -8.70
CA ILE A 133 11.44 -7.84 -9.23
C ILE A 133 12.32 -8.99 -9.72
N THR A 134 12.05 -10.17 -9.18
CA THR A 134 12.58 -11.43 -9.69
C THR A 134 11.43 -12.36 -10.06
N LEU A 135 11.61 -13.21 -11.07
CA LEU A 135 10.60 -14.21 -11.42
C LEU A 135 10.36 -15.20 -10.27
N GLN A 136 11.36 -15.44 -9.42
CA GLN A 136 11.22 -16.29 -8.24
C GLN A 136 10.27 -15.70 -7.20
N ASN A 137 10.36 -14.39 -6.93
CA ASN A 137 9.45 -13.68 -6.02
C ASN A 137 7.99 -13.75 -6.49
N PHE A 138 7.77 -13.82 -7.81
CA PHE A 138 6.44 -13.84 -8.42
C PHE A 138 5.97 -15.24 -8.85
N ALA A 139 6.80 -16.27 -8.70
CA ALA A 139 6.51 -17.63 -9.17
C ALA A 139 5.15 -18.18 -8.67
N PRO A 140 4.77 -18.01 -7.38
CA PRO A 140 3.47 -18.48 -6.90
C PRO A 140 2.28 -17.85 -7.63
N PHE A 141 2.40 -16.57 -8.01
CA PHE A 141 1.33 -15.84 -8.71
C PHE A 141 1.32 -16.15 -10.21
N LEU A 142 2.50 -16.33 -10.82
CA LEU A 142 2.64 -16.71 -12.24
C LEU A 142 2.03 -18.08 -12.54
N CYS A 143 2.06 -19.00 -11.57
CA CYS A 143 1.45 -20.33 -11.68
C CYS A 143 0.05 -20.42 -11.07
N HIS A 144 -0.56 -19.27 -10.72
CA HIS A 144 -1.80 -19.25 -9.96
C HIS A 144 -3.00 -19.80 -10.75
N ALA A 145 -3.95 -20.40 -10.03
CA ALA A 145 -5.17 -20.96 -10.60
C ALA A 145 -6.06 -19.87 -11.22
N ASP A 146 -6.29 -18.78 -10.47
CA ASP A 146 -7.05 -17.61 -10.93
C ASP A 146 -6.33 -16.87 -12.08
N PRO A 147 -6.94 -16.78 -13.28
CA PRO A 147 -6.38 -16.05 -14.41
C PRO A 147 -6.13 -14.56 -14.14
N LYS A 148 -6.91 -13.91 -13.26
CA LYS A 148 -6.70 -12.49 -12.93
C LYS A 148 -5.39 -12.31 -12.17
N MET A 149 -5.18 -13.10 -11.13
CA MET A 149 -3.92 -13.13 -10.38
C MET A 149 -2.72 -13.42 -11.30
N GLN A 150 -2.84 -14.47 -12.13
CA GLN A 150 -1.79 -14.83 -13.09
C GLN A 150 -1.46 -13.70 -14.06
N THR A 151 -2.48 -13.04 -14.62
CA THR A 151 -2.30 -11.93 -15.56
C THR A 151 -1.60 -10.75 -14.88
N THR A 152 -2.02 -10.39 -13.66
CA THR A 152 -1.35 -9.34 -12.88
C THR A 152 0.11 -9.69 -12.61
N ALA A 153 0.41 -10.94 -12.26
CA ALA A 153 1.77 -11.40 -12.02
C ALA A 153 2.66 -11.27 -13.27
N ILE A 154 2.12 -11.61 -14.45
CA ILE A 154 2.82 -11.44 -15.74
C ILE A 154 3.15 -9.97 -15.97
N TYR A 155 2.20 -9.06 -15.74
CA TYR A 155 2.43 -7.63 -15.89
C TYR A 155 3.44 -7.09 -14.88
N ALA A 156 3.36 -7.51 -13.61
CA ALA A 156 4.29 -7.09 -12.58
C ALA A 156 5.72 -7.58 -12.90
N ALA A 157 5.88 -8.84 -13.31
CA ALA A 157 7.19 -9.43 -13.58
C ALA A 157 7.78 -9.12 -14.97
N ARG A 158 7.10 -8.32 -15.80
CA ARG A 158 7.48 -8.07 -17.20
C ARG A 158 8.89 -7.47 -17.38
N SER A 159 9.34 -6.68 -16.40
CA SER A 159 10.62 -5.97 -16.40
C SER A 159 11.77 -6.81 -15.86
N CYS A 160 11.51 -8.06 -15.45
CA CYS A 160 12.54 -8.94 -14.93
C CYS A 160 13.50 -9.36 -16.06
N GLU A 161 14.73 -8.84 -16.02
CA GLU A 161 15.78 -9.17 -16.98
C GLU A 161 16.38 -10.58 -16.74
N ASN A 162 16.22 -11.12 -15.53
CA ASN A 162 16.87 -12.36 -15.11
C ASN A 162 16.10 -13.61 -15.58
N LYS A 163 16.10 -13.85 -16.90
CA LYS A 163 15.40 -14.98 -17.54
C LYS A 163 16.09 -16.33 -17.35
N LEU A 164 17.39 -16.35 -17.05
CA LEU A 164 18.20 -17.59 -17.00
C LEU A 164 17.88 -18.48 -15.78
N GLY A 165 17.41 -17.93 -14.66
CA GLY A 165 16.95 -18.70 -13.50
C GLY A 165 15.48 -19.12 -13.56
N SER A 166 14.82 -18.90 -14.70
CA SER A 166 13.35 -18.79 -14.76
C SER A 166 12.70 -19.76 -15.75
N TRP A 167 13.48 -20.61 -16.41
CA TRP A 167 12.93 -21.56 -17.37
C TRP A 167 11.97 -22.56 -16.74
N GLU A 168 12.26 -23.06 -15.54
CA GLU A 168 11.36 -23.98 -14.82
C GLU A 168 10.00 -23.33 -14.54
N ILE A 169 9.99 -22.04 -14.15
CA ILE A 169 8.75 -21.29 -13.89
C ILE A 169 7.96 -21.11 -15.19
N ILE A 170 8.64 -20.76 -16.29
CA ILE A 170 8.00 -20.57 -17.60
C ILE A 170 7.46 -21.91 -18.14
N GLU A 171 8.19 -23.01 -17.98
CA GLU A 171 7.71 -24.36 -18.32
C GLU A 171 6.47 -24.73 -17.50
N GLN A 172 6.45 -24.46 -16.19
CA GLN A 172 5.29 -24.68 -15.34
C GLN A 172 4.07 -23.87 -15.80
N MET A 173 4.27 -22.59 -16.16
CA MET A 173 3.20 -21.75 -16.72
C MET A 173 2.61 -22.36 -18.01
N LEU A 174 3.46 -22.83 -18.93
CA LEU A 174 3.04 -23.42 -20.20
C LEU A 174 2.34 -24.77 -19.99
N MET A 175 2.86 -25.64 -19.12
CA MET A 175 2.23 -26.93 -18.79
C MET A 175 0.88 -26.76 -18.07
N GLY A 176 0.77 -25.77 -17.18
CA GLY A 176 -0.48 -25.44 -16.51
C GLY A 176 -1.56 -24.94 -17.49
N ALA A 177 -1.16 -24.14 -18.49
CA ALA A 177 -2.07 -23.68 -19.55
C ALA A 177 -2.58 -24.83 -20.42
N ALA A 178 -1.72 -25.80 -20.76
CA ALA A 178 -2.09 -26.97 -21.58
C ALA A 178 -3.13 -27.91 -20.94
N ARG A 179 -3.29 -27.88 -19.61
CA ARG A 179 -4.27 -28.70 -18.87
C ARG A 179 -5.64 -28.04 -18.69
N ARG A 180 -5.81 -26.78 -19.14
CA ARG A 180 -7.07 -26.02 -19.02
C ARG A 180 -7.91 -25.99 -20.31
N PHE A 181 -7.53 -26.79 -21.32
CA PHE A 181 -8.24 -26.95 -22.60
C PHE A 181 -8.77 -28.38 -22.76
#